data_AF-K0VPH4-F1
#
_entry.id   AF-K0VPH4-F1
#
_cell.length_a   1.000
_cell.length_b   1.000
_cell.length_c   1.000
_cell.angle_alpha   90.00
_cell.angle_beta   90.00
_cell.angle_gamma   90.00
#
_symmetry.space_group_name_H-M   'P 1'
#
loop_
_entity.id
_entity.type
_entity.pdbx_description
1 polymer ?
#
loop_
_entity_poly.entity_id
_entity_poly.type
_entity_poly.pdbx_seq_one_letter_code
_entity_poly.pdbx_strand_id
1 'polypeptide(L)'
;MPLIVKDVSKSELFQAEPQPPWSSGTVPISFIGVPVKADNKILGTISIDRVRNDAAPFPADEDVRFLTMVANLVSRTIRLHRFLNLEGRRPIGEQERPEKPIIAQRGAPGRHPPVKIDGIIGDSPALQQVVETVSVVARTNSTVLLRGESGTGKEFFAQAIHELSPRKNKPFVKLNCAALPEGVLESELFGHEKGAFTGAIAQRAGRFELANGGTLLLDEIGEISPAFQAKLLRVLQEGELERVGGTKTLAVDVRLICATNKNLEMAVANAEFRADLYYRISVVPIVLPPLRERPGDIPRLANALLDRFNKENQRELTFSSSAIEVMSQCYFPGNVRELENCVRRTATLARSSSIVSSDFACKNSQCLSSLLWKTDGSPGGITVDGHARSNVMPTSSPRSGGSIGASDEVSSVKACDPHGSGCPAMESRLTQRDRLIEAMEKAGWVQAKAARILGLTPRQVGYALRQHRIEVKKL
;
A
#
# COMPACT_ATOMS: atom_id res chain seq x y z
N MET A 1 3.57 41.28 3.43
CA MET A 1 2.37 42.11 3.17
C MET A 1 1.90 41.82 1.75
N PRO A 2 0.63 42.09 1.40
CA PRO A 2 0.21 42.03 -0.01
C PRO A 2 1.01 43.06 -0.82
N LEU A 3 1.37 42.70 -2.06
CA LEU A 3 2.01 43.55 -3.04
C LEU A 3 0.99 43.88 -4.13
N ILE A 4 0.78 45.16 -4.39
CA ILE A 4 -0.16 45.63 -5.41
C ILE A 4 0.61 46.54 -6.36
N VAL A 5 0.69 46.13 -7.61
CA VAL A 5 1.28 46.94 -8.69
C VAL A 5 0.16 47.26 -9.67
N LYS A 6 -0.23 48.53 -9.70
CA LYS A 6 -1.37 48.99 -10.52
C LYS A 6 -1.10 48.88 -12.02
N ASP A 7 0.15 49.05 -12.42
CA ASP A 7 0.59 48.94 -13.80
C ASP A 7 2.00 48.34 -13.83
N VAL A 8 2.09 47.08 -14.24
CA VAL A 8 3.33 46.31 -14.26
C VAL A 8 4.35 46.96 -15.21
N SER A 9 3.90 47.59 -16.30
CA SER A 9 4.78 48.24 -17.29
C SER A 9 5.53 49.47 -16.74
N LYS A 10 5.03 50.07 -15.66
CA LYS A 10 5.59 51.27 -15.04
C LYS A 10 6.37 50.98 -13.76
N SER A 11 6.44 49.72 -13.34
CA SER A 11 7.06 49.32 -12.07
C SER A 11 8.50 48.87 -12.29
N GLU A 12 9.44 49.43 -11.52
CA GLU A 12 10.86 49.03 -11.54
C GLU A 12 11.07 47.55 -11.18
N LEU A 13 10.16 46.96 -10.39
CA LEU A 13 10.23 45.56 -9.94
C LEU A 13 10.04 44.53 -11.07
N PHE A 14 9.46 44.94 -12.21
CA PHE A 14 9.09 44.03 -13.30
C PHE A 14 9.79 44.38 -14.64
N GLN A 15 10.81 45.25 -14.62
CA GLN A 15 11.55 45.67 -15.81
C GLN A 15 12.52 44.61 -16.36
N ALA A 16 12.79 43.53 -15.61
CA ALA A 16 13.80 42.52 -15.94
C ALA A 16 13.24 41.15 -16.39
N GLU A 17 11.92 40.95 -16.39
CA GLU A 17 11.30 39.68 -16.80
C GLU A 17 10.73 39.75 -18.24
N PRO A 18 10.86 38.67 -19.04
CA PRO A 18 10.20 38.60 -20.35
C PRO A 18 8.68 38.66 -20.13
N GLN A 19 8.03 39.61 -20.80
CA GLN A 19 6.60 39.81 -20.60
C GLN A 19 5.82 38.50 -20.86
N PRO A 20 4.81 38.17 -20.02
CA PRO A 20 4.04 36.95 -20.17
C PRO A 20 3.37 36.89 -21.55
N PRO A 21 3.22 35.69 -22.16
CA PRO A 21 2.85 35.52 -23.58
C PRO A 21 1.49 36.08 -24.00
N TRP A 22 0.70 36.62 -23.08
CA TRP A 22 -0.58 37.29 -23.33
C TRP A 22 -0.46 38.82 -23.38
N SER A 23 0.74 39.39 -23.22
CA SER A 23 1.03 40.82 -23.37
C SER A 23 1.18 41.21 -24.84
N SER A 24 0.15 40.99 -25.65
CA SER A 24 0.02 41.67 -26.94
C SER A 24 -0.26 43.14 -26.65
N GLY A 25 0.78 43.97 -26.84
CA GLY A 25 0.83 45.35 -26.38
C GLY A 25 -0.43 46.17 -26.69
N THR A 26 -1.07 46.66 -25.63
CA THR A 26 -1.84 47.92 -25.50
C THR A 26 -2.69 47.97 -24.23
N VAL A 27 -2.89 46.84 -23.53
CA VAL A 27 -3.76 46.78 -22.36
C VAL A 27 -2.94 46.78 -21.04
N PRO A 28 -3.17 47.74 -20.12
CA PRO A 28 -2.43 47.79 -18.86
C PRO A 28 -2.79 46.58 -17.97
N ILE A 29 -1.77 45.94 -17.42
CA ILE A 29 -1.90 44.78 -16.52
C ILE A 29 -1.59 45.22 -15.09
N SER A 30 -2.45 44.87 -14.14
CA SER A 30 -2.21 45.02 -12.72
C SER A 30 -1.83 43.69 -12.09
N PHE A 31 -0.79 43.69 -11.25
CA PHE A 31 -0.35 42.52 -10.49
C PHE A 31 -0.78 42.65 -9.03
N ILE A 32 -1.35 41.58 -8.49
CA ILE A 32 -1.69 41.48 -7.07
C ILE A 32 -1.10 40.19 -6.53
N GLY A 33 -0.19 40.29 -5.57
CA GLY A 33 0.43 39.14 -4.89
C GLY A 33 0.14 39.17 -3.39
N VAL A 34 -0.30 38.04 -2.84
CA VAL A 34 -0.49 37.86 -1.39
C VAL A 34 0.38 36.72 -0.86
N PRO A 35 0.96 36.84 0.34
CA PRO A 35 1.70 35.76 0.95
C PRO A 35 0.77 34.68 1.50
N VAL A 36 1.09 33.42 1.25
CA VAL A 36 0.54 32.26 1.96
C VAL A 36 1.33 32.10 3.26
N LYS A 37 0.67 32.28 4.40
CA LYS A 37 1.32 32.28 5.72
C LYS A 37 0.81 31.14 6.59
N ALA A 38 1.72 30.39 7.20
CA ALA A 38 1.42 29.53 8.33
C ALA A 38 2.14 30.04 9.58
N ASP A 39 1.37 30.36 10.62
CA ASP A 39 1.85 30.98 11.86
C ASP A 39 2.70 32.23 11.55
N ASN A 40 3.99 32.22 11.92
CA ASN A 40 4.94 33.33 11.69
C ASN A 40 5.86 33.14 10.47
N LYS A 41 5.62 32.12 9.63
CA LYS A 41 6.45 31.80 8.46
C LYS A 41 5.66 31.93 7.15
N ILE A 42 6.26 32.57 6.16
CA ILE A 42 5.71 32.64 4.80
C ILE A 42 6.03 31.32 4.09
N LEU A 43 4.99 30.60 3.66
CA LEU A 43 5.11 29.32 2.96
C LEU A 43 5.27 29.49 1.44
N GLY A 44 4.79 30.61 0.90
CA GLY A 44 4.83 30.91 -0.52
C GLY A 44 3.98 32.16 -0.82
N THR A 45 3.70 32.39 -2.09
CA THR A 45 2.86 33.51 -2.56
C THR A 45 1.82 33.01 -3.55
N ILE A 46 0.65 33.66 -3.56
CA ILE A 46 -0.35 33.50 -4.60
C ILE A 46 -0.50 34.86 -5.26
N SER A 47 -0.45 34.89 -6.59
CA SER A 47 -0.60 36.11 -7.37
C SER A 47 -1.60 35.94 -8.50
N ILE A 48 -2.19 37.05 -8.91
CA ILE A 48 -3.01 37.14 -10.12
C ILE A 48 -2.58 38.35 -10.94
N ASP A 49 -2.77 38.22 -12.24
CA ASP A 49 -2.62 39.30 -13.21
C ASP A 49 -4.01 39.69 -13.72
N ARG A 50 -4.36 40.97 -13.60
CA ARG A 50 -5.63 41.52 -14.06
C ARG A 50 -5.38 42.41 -15.28
N VAL A 51 -5.99 42.04 -16.41
CA VAL A 51 -6.02 42.87 -17.62
C VAL A 51 -7.08 43.96 -17.44
N ARG A 52 -6.71 45.23 -17.57
CA ARG A 52 -7.61 46.37 -17.31
C ARG A 52 -8.31 46.84 -18.59
N ASN A 53 -9.64 46.85 -18.57
CA ASN A 53 -10.45 47.60 -19.54
C ASN A 53 -10.81 48.98 -18.95
N ASP A 54 -10.57 50.04 -19.72
CA ASP A 54 -10.25 51.39 -19.23
C ASP A 54 -11.43 52.25 -18.72
N ALA A 55 -12.37 51.68 -17.95
CA ALA A 55 -13.51 52.48 -17.43
C ALA A 55 -14.05 52.10 -16.04
N ALA A 56 -13.55 51.05 -15.37
CA ALA A 56 -14.04 50.66 -14.04
C ALA A 56 -13.03 51.02 -12.93
N PRO A 57 -13.48 51.49 -11.75
CA PRO A 57 -12.60 51.68 -10.59
C PRO A 57 -11.99 50.35 -10.19
N PHE A 58 -10.66 50.29 -10.05
CA PHE A 58 -9.88 49.10 -9.70
C PHE A 58 -10.14 48.73 -8.22
N PRO A 59 -10.94 47.68 -7.91
CA PRO A 59 -11.25 47.31 -6.54
C PRO A 59 -10.12 46.41 -6.02
N ALA A 60 -8.91 46.97 -5.92
CA ALA A 60 -7.71 46.28 -5.43
C ALA A 60 -7.98 45.57 -4.09
N ASP A 61 -8.79 46.20 -3.25
CA ASP A 61 -9.11 45.73 -1.92
C ASP A 61 -9.96 44.45 -1.93
N GLU A 62 -10.84 44.28 -2.92
CA GLU A 62 -11.68 43.09 -3.05
C GLU A 62 -10.85 41.90 -3.52
N ASP A 63 -10.03 42.10 -4.55
CA ASP A 63 -9.12 41.08 -5.06
C ASP A 63 -8.07 40.68 -3.99
N VAL A 64 -7.52 41.64 -3.24
CA VAL A 64 -6.60 41.35 -2.12
C VAL A 64 -7.32 40.57 -1.02
N ARG A 65 -8.56 40.92 -0.65
CA ARG A 65 -9.33 40.16 0.35
C ARG A 65 -9.64 38.75 -0.13
N PHE A 66 -10.05 38.59 -1.38
CA PHE A 66 -10.32 37.30 -1.99
C PHE A 66 -9.08 36.42 -2.02
N LEU A 67 -7.95 36.94 -2.53
CA LEU A 67 -6.69 36.21 -2.55
C LEU A 67 -6.18 35.90 -1.15
N THR A 68 -6.37 36.80 -0.19
CA THR A 68 -6.03 36.54 1.21
C THR A 68 -6.87 35.39 1.79
N MET A 69 -8.16 35.32 1.44
CA MET A 69 -9.02 34.20 1.83
C MET A 69 -8.53 32.88 1.22
N VAL A 70 -8.23 32.87 -0.07
CA VAL A 70 -7.68 31.70 -0.78
C VAL A 70 -6.33 31.29 -0.18
N ALA A 71 -5.43 32.23 0.07
CA ALA A 71 -4.13 31.98 0.69
C ALA A 71 -4.26 31.38 2.09
N ASN A 72 -5.23 31.83 2.88
CA ASN A 72 -5.54 31.24 4.18
C ASN A 72 -6.07 29.81 4.05
N LEU A 73 -6.94 29.54 3.07
CA LEU A 73 -7.47 28.20 2.82
C LEU A 73 -6.35 27.24 2.39
N VAL A 74 -5.52 27.67 1.44
CA VAL A 74 -4.33 26.93 0.98
C VAL A 74 -3.37 26.66 2.15
N SER A 75 -3.14 27.66 3.01
CA SER A 75 -2.30 27.45 4.20
C SER A 75 -2.88 26.42 5.17
N ARG A 76 -4.20 26.40 5.38
CA ARG A 76 -4.86 25.38 6.22
C ARG A 76 -4.72 23.99 5.62
N THR A 77 -4.87 23.85 4.31
CA THR A 77 -4.69 22.56 3.62
C THR A 77 -3.25 22.08 3.67
N ILE A 78 -2.26 22.97 3.45
CA ILE A 78 -0.84 22.63 3.60
C ILE A 78 -0.53 22.21 5.03
N ARG A 79 -1.11 22.88 6.02
CA ARG A 79 -0.95 22.52 7.44
C ARG A 79 -1.54 21.15 7.74
N LEU A 80 -2.74 20.84 7.24
CA LEU A 80 -3.37 19.54 7.42
C LEU A 80 -2.56 18.44 6.73
N HIS A 81 -2.15 18.66 5.48
CA HIS A 81 -1.34 17.70 4.74
C HIS A 81 0.03 17.49 5.40
N ARG A 82 0.67 18.53 5.93
CA ARG A 82 1.91 18.40 6.70
C ARG A 82 1.68 17.71 8.04
N PHE A 83 0.60 18.02 8.75
CA PHE A 83 0.27 17.36 10.03
C PHE A 83 0.08 15.85 9.83
N LEU A 84 -0.70 15.46 8.81
CA LEU A 84 -0.92 14.06 8.45
C LEU A 84 0.36 13.36 7.96
N ASN A 85 1.28 14.08 7.32
CA ASN A 85 2.54 13.51 6.83
C ASN A 85 3.71 13.58 7.83
N LEU A 86 3.65 14.46 8.84
CA LEU A 86 4.70 14.63 9.87
C LEU A 86 4.60 13.58 10.98
N GLU A 87 3.48 12.88 11.13
CA GLU A 87 3.46 11.61 11.88
C GLU A 87 4.23 10.49 11.17
N GLY A 88 4.52 10.64 9.86
CA GLY A 88 5.30 9.70 9.07
C GLY A 88 6.81 9.98 9.00
N ARG A 89 7.26 11.19 9.36
CA ARG A 89 8.69 11.57 9.34
C ARG A 89 8.93 12.71 10.33
N ARG A 90 9.61 12.44 11.45
CA ARG A 90 10.32 13.50 12.21
C ARG A 90 11.60 13.83 11.44
N PRO A 91 11.76 15.01 10.83
CA PRO A 91 13.06 15.48 10.39
C PRO A 91 13.79 15.99 11.63
N ILE A 92 14.89 15.32 11.94
CA ILE A 92 15.94 15.84 12.80
C ILE A 92 16.56 17.02 12.06
N GLY A 93 16.36 18.25 12.54
CA GLY A 93 17.01 19.44 11.99
C GLY A 93 16.24 20.74 12.24
N GLU A 94 16.96 21.73 12.77
CA GLU A 94 16.57 23.14 12.94
C GLU A 94 15.64 23.50 14.12
N GLN A 95 16.21 23.45 15.32
CA GLN A 95 16.00 24.49 16.33
C GLN A 95 17.36 25.07 16.72
N GLU A 96 17.84 26.05 15.95
CA GLU A 96 18.81 27.03 16.44
C GLU A 96 18.11 28.37 16.61
N ARG A 97 17.73 28.68 17.86
CA ARG A 97 17.84 30.03 18.41
C ARG A 97 18.43 29.91 19.81
N PRO A 98 19.44 30.74 20.15
CA PRO A 98 20.30 30.51 21.29
C PRO A 98 19.63 31.03 22.56
N GLU A 99 19.10 30.13 23.38
CA GLU A 99 18.91 30.42 24.80
C GLU A 99 20.20 30.03 25.54
N LYS A 100 20.81 31.04 26.17
CA LYS A 100 22.04 30.95 26.98
C LYS A 100 22.03 29.70 27.88
N PRO A 101 23.13 28.93 27.95
CA PRO A 101 23.21 27.83 28.89
C PRO A 101 23.58 28.40 30.26
N ILE A 102 22.58 28.63 31.09
CA ILE A 102 22.73 28.49 32.54
C ILE A 102 22.22 27.09 32.85
N ILE A 103 22.98 26.32 33.64
CA ILE A 103 22.87 24.88 33.90
C ILE A 103 23.77 24.03 32.98
N ALA A 104 25.08 24.25 33.09
CA ALA A 104 25.98 23.11 33.24
C ALA A 104 25.59 22.38 34.55
N GLN A 105 25.61 21.05 34.53
CA GLN A 105 25.20 20.14 35.63
C GLN A 105 23.70 19.82 35.71
N ARG A 106 23.19 19.03 34.76
CA ARG A 106 22.27 17.93 35.05
C ARG A 106 22.48 16.87 33.98
N GLY A 107 22.78 15.65 34.44
CA GLY A 107 23.36 14.56 33.65
C GLY A 107 22.56 14.21 32.40
N ALA A 108 23.30 13.73 31.40
CA ALA A 108 22.75 13.02 30.25
C ALA A 108 21.68 12.00 30.72
N PRO A 109 20.53 11.85 30.03
CA PRO A 109 19.69 10.70 30.27
C PRO A 109 20.56 9.48 29.96
N GLY A 110 20.68 8.59 30.95
CA GLY A 110 21.58 7.45 30.87
C GLY A 110 21.42 6.74 29.54
N ARG A 111 22.52 6.57 28.80
CA ARG A 111 22.61 5.54 27.77
C ARG A 111 22.28 4.23 28.45
N HIS A 112 21.03 3.80 28.35
CA HIS A 112 20.67 2.45 28.68
C HIS A 112 21.53 1.55 27.78
N PRO A 113 22.16 0.49 28.32
CA PRO A 113 22.91 -0.45 27.50
C PRO A 113 22.01 -0.94 26.36
N PRO A 114 22.55 -1.18 25.15
CA PRO A 114 21.75 -1.63 24.02
C PRO A 114 20.99 -2.89 24.43
N VAL A 115 19.66 -2.78 24.52
CA VAL A 115 18.80 -3.90 24.87
C VAL A 115 18.84 -4.86 23.69
N LYS A 116 19.62 -5.94 23.80
CA LYS A 116 19.58 -7.02 22.83
C LYS A 116 18.38 -7.89 23.13
N ILE A 117 17.50 -8.01 22.15
CA ILE A 117 16.35 -8.90 22.21
C ILE A 117 16.72 -10.15 21.41
N ASP A 118 16.66 -11.30 22.06
CA ASP A 118 16.92 -12.58 21.40
C ASP A 118 15.95 -12.77 20.22
N GLY A 119 16.50 -13.10 19.06
CA GLY A 119 15.73 -13.28 17.81
C GLY A 119 15.54 -12.03 16.95
N ILE A 120 15.90 -10.83 17.42
CA ILE A 120 15.86 -9.60 16.61
C ILE A 120 17.29 -9.20 16.23
N ILE A 121 17.57 -9.16 14.93
CA ILE A 121 18.90 -8.91 14.38
C ILE A 121 18.93 -7.56 13.66
N GLY A 122 19.84 -6.69 14.10
CA GLY A 122 20.15 -5.41 13.45
C GLY A 122 20.63 -4.36 14.44
N ASP A 123 21.38 -3.39 13.94
CA ASP A 123 21.93 -2.26 14.70
C ASP A 123 21.51 -0.91 14.09
N SER A 124 20.64 -0.90 13.07
CA SER A 124 20.20 0.35 12.46
C SER A 124 19.51 1.28 13.48
N PRO A 125 19.69 2.61 13.39
CA PRO A 125 19.06 3.54 14.32
C PRO A 125 17.54 3.42 14.38
N ALA A 126 16.90 3.15 13.23
CA ALA A 126 15.46 2.92 13.15
C ALA A 126 15.03 1.68 13.95
N LEU A 127 15.80 0.60 13.89
CA LEU A 127 15.53 -0.61 14.65
C LEU A 127 15.78 -0.42 16.15
N GLN A 128 16.84 0.31 16.52
CA GLN A 128 17.16 0.61 17.91
C GLN A 128 16.02 1.37 18.60
N GLN A 129 15.44 2.37 17.94
CA GLN A 129 14.28 3.10 18.47
C GLN A 129 13.06 2.20 18.72
N VAL A 130 12.80 1.25 17.81
CA VAL A 130 11.73 0.27 17.98
C VAL A 130 12.03 -0.65 19.18
N VAL A 131 13.25 -1.15 19.29
CA VAL A 131 13.68 -2.05 20.38
C VAL A 131 13.61 -1.36 21.74
N GLU A 132 14.02 -0.10 21.83
CA GLU A 132 13.86 0.73 23.03
C GLU A 132 12.39 0.86 23.41
N THR A 133 11.53 1.21 22.44
CA THR A 133 10.08 1.33 22.66
C THR A 133 9.48 0.01 23.15
N VAL A 134 9.84 -1.11 22.52
CA VAL A 134 9.44 -2.46 22.94
C VAL A 134 9.85 -2.75 24.38
N SER A 135 11.07 -2.39 24.77
CA SER A 135 11.58 -2.63 26.13
C SER A 135 10.81 -1.86 27.21
N VAL A 136 10.31 -0.67 26.88
CA VAL A 136 9.48 0.16 27.78
C VAL A 136 8.07 -0.41 27.86
N VAL A 137 7.46 -0.68 26.71
CA VAL A 137 6.07 -1.14 26.59
C VAL A 137 5.89 -2.56 27.11
N ALA A 138 6.90 -3.42 27.00
CA ALA A 138 6.85 -4.78 27.53
C ALA A 138 6.59 -4.82 29.05
N ARG A 139 7.01 -3.79 29.79
CA ARG A 139 6.83 -3.70 31.26
C ARG A 139 5.41 -3.36 31.69
N THR A 140 4.55 -2.90 30.77
CA THR A 140 3.17 -2.52 31.05
C THR A 140 2.17 -3.53 30.48
N ASN A 141 0.93 -3.47 30.97
CA ASN A 141 -0.19 -4.26 30.42
C ASN A 141 -0.91 -3.53 29.26
N SER A 142 -0.33 -2.47 28.70
CA SER A 142 -0.93 -1.70 27.62
C SER A 142 -1.08 -2.54 26.35
N THR A 143 -2.17 -2.31 25.62
CA THR A 143 -2.38 -2.87 24.28
C THR A 143 -1.35 -2.28 23.31
N VAL A 144 -0.75 -3.13 22.48
CA VAL A 144 0.26 -2.73 21.51
C VAL A 144 -0.25 -2.96 20.10
N LEU A 145 -0.10 -1.97 19.22
CA LEU A 145 -0.38 -2.09 17.80
C LEU A 145 0.93 -2.09 17.00
N LEU A 146 1.32 -3.26 16.49
CA LEU A 146 2.45 -3.44 15.59
C LEU A 146 2.03 -3.14 14.16
N ARG A 147 2.62 -2.11 13.57
CA ARG A 147 2.38 -1.71 12.18
C ARG A 147 3.61 -1.97 11.36
N GLY A 148 3.45 -2.44 10.14
CA GLY A 148 4.56 -2.58 9.21
C GLY A 148 4.22 -3.52 8.08
N GLU A 149 4.97 -3.38 7.01
CA GLU A 149 4.80 -4.19 5.80
C GLU A 149 4.89 -5.69 6.09
N SER A 150 4.34 -6.48 5.18
CA SER A 150 4.46 -7.94 5.29
C SER A 150 5.93 -8.36 5.26
N GLY A 151 6.26 -9.36 6.09
CA GLY A 151 7.63 -9.88 6.19
C GLY A 151 8.63 -9.02 6.98
N THR A 152 8.21 -7.95 7.67
CA THR A 152 9.10 -7.15 8.54
C THR A 152 9.47 -7.83 9.87
N GLY A 153 8.76 -8.91 10.23
CA GLY A 153 9.01 -9.67 11.46
C GLY A 153 8.07 -9.33 12.63
N LYS A 154 6.87 -8.81 12.38
CA LYS A 154 5.88 -8.40 13.41
C LYS A 154 5.68 -9.46 14.51
N GLU A 155 5.63 -10.73 14.13
CA GLU A 155 5.45 -11.83 15.08
C GLU A 155 6.64 -11.98 16.07
N PHE A 156 7.87 -11.78 15.60
CA PHE A 156 9.06 -11.79 16.47
C PHE A 156 9.03 -10.63 17.46
N PHE A 157 8.58 -9.45 17.03
CA PHE A 157 8.39 -8.31 17.93
C PHE A 157 7.29 -8.55 18.95
N ALA A 158 6.18 -9.17 18.56
CA ALA A 158 5.11 -9.56 19.49
C ALA A 158 5.62 -10.56 20.55
N GLN A 159 6.41 -11.55 20.11
CA GLN A 159 7.02 -12.52 21.00
C GLN A 159 8.00 -11.85 21.98
N ALA A 160 8.85 -10.95 21.49
CA ALA A 160 9.75 -10.17 22.33
C ALA A 160 9.01 -9.33 23.39
N ILE A 161 7.90 -8.68 23.02
CA ILE A 161 7.05 -7.93 23.95
C ILE A 161 6.51 -8.82 25.05
N HIS A 162 6.15 -10.07 24.74
CA HIS A 162 5.66 -11.05 25.71
C HIS A 162 6.79 -11.54 26.64
N GLU A 163 7.94 -11.94 26.07
CA GLU A 163 9.09 -12.47 26.82
C GLU A 163 9.71 -11.44 27.79
N LEU A 164 9.67 -10.15 27.42
CA LEU A 164 10.13 -9.04 28.26
C LEU A 164 9.08 -8.57 29.28
N SER A 165 7.88 -9.16 29.30
CA SER A 165 6.78 -8.73 30.16
C SER A 165 6.70 -9.49 31.48
N PRO A 166 5.94 -8.96 32.47
CA PRO A 166 5.59 -9.72 33.68
C PRO A 166 4.85 -11.03 33.39
N ARG A 167 4.25 -11.17 32.19
CA ARG A 167 3.49 -12.35 31.75
C ARG A 167 4.34 -13.37 30.97
N LYS A 168 5.68 -13.24 30.93
CA LYS A 168 6.57 -14.14 30.16
C LYS A 168 6.44 -15.64 30.44
N ASN A 169 5.99 -16.02 31.64
CA ASN A 169 5.78 -17.42 32.04
C ASN A 169 4.32 -17.87 31.84
N LYS A 170 3.47 -17.02 31.25
CA LYS A 170 2.04 -17.27 31.01
C LYS A 170 1.81 -17.61 29.53
N PRO A 171 0.63 -18.11 29.15
CA PRO A 171 0.37 -18.49 27.77
C PRO A 171 0.56 -17.32 26.79
N PHE A 172 1.24 -17.60 25.67
CA PHE A 172 1.30 -16.72 24.51
C PHE A 172 0.55 -17.37 23.35
N VAL A 173 -0.66 -16.90 23.09
CA VAL A 173 -1.54 -17.45 22.07
C VAL A 173 -1.49 -16.56 20.84
N LYS A 174 -1.36 -17.15 19.66
CA LYS A 174 -1.30 -16.44 18.38
C LYS A 174 -2.50 -16.83 17.52
N LEU A 175 -3.08 -15.85 16.83
CA LEU A 175 -4.15 -16.05 15.87
C LEU A 175 -3.94 -15.11 14.67
N ASN A 176 -3.93 -15.66 13.46
CA ASN A 176 -3.93 -14.88 12.23
C ASN A 176 -5.38 -14.72 11.74
N CYS A 177 -5.86 -13.48 11.73
CA CYS A 177 -7.24 -13.16 11.37
C CYS A 177 -7.52 -13.31 9.86
N ALA A 178 -6.51 -13.13 9.01
CA ALA A 178 -6.65 -13.26 7.56
C ALA A 178 -6.67 -14.72 7.07
N ALA A 179 -6.24 -15.67 7.90
CA ALA A 179 -6.13 -17.07 7.52
C ALA A 179 -7.45 -17.85 7.60
N LEU A 180 -8.47 -17.31 8.27
CA LEU A 180 -9.70 -18.03 8.60
C LEU A 180 -10.94 -17.31 8.06
N PRO A 181 -11.94 -18.04 7.54
CA PRO A 181 -13.27 -17.48 7.26
C PRO A 181 -13.92 -16.95 8.55
N GLU A 182 -14.78 -15.93 8.43
CA GLU A 182 -15.39 -15.22 9.56
C GLU A 182 -16.02 -16.13 10.63
N GLY A 183 -16.86 -17.10 10.24
CA GLY A 183 -17.50 -18.00 11.21
C GLY A 183 -16.51 -18.92 11.94
N VAL A 184 -15.42 -19.32 11.27
CA VAL A 184 -14.35 -20.12 11.88
C VAL A 184 -13.49 -19.25 12.78
N LEU A 185 -13.21 -18.01 12.37
CA LEU A 185 -12.48 -17.04 13.17
C LEU A 185 -13.20 -16.73 14.48
N GLU A 186 -14.53 -16.57 14.43
CA GLU A 186 -15.36 -16.37 15.62
C GLU A 186 -15.30 -17.56 16.58
N SER A 187 -15.48 -18.76 16.05
CA SER A 187 -15.41 -20.00 16.80
C SER A 187 -14.03 -20.25 17.41
N GLU A 188 -12.94 -19.94 16.70
CA GLU A 188 -11.57 -20.07 17.21
C GLU A 188 -11.26 -19.00 18.26
N LEU A 189 -11.69 -17.74 18.08
CA LEU A 189 -11.36 -16.65 19.00
C LEU A 189 -12.18 -16.70 20.30
N PHE A 190 -13.50 -16.88 20.20
CA PHE A 190 -14.42 -16.84 21.35
C PHE A 190 -14.84 -18.21 21.86
N GLY A 191 -14.60 -19.29 21.09
CA GLY A 191 -15.08 -20.63 21.43
C GLY A 191 -16.55 -20.81 21.07
N HIS A 192 -17.03 -22.05 21.16
CA HIS A 192 -18.43 -22.38 20.86
C HIS A 192 -18.99 -23.42 21.83
N GLU A 193 -20.30 -23.32 22.06
CA GLU A 193 -21.07 -24.35 22.76
C GLU A 193 -21.49 -25.47 21.80
N LYS A 194 -21.82 -26.63 22.36
CA LYS A 194 -22.34 -27.76 21.58
C LYS A 194 -23.63 -27.35 20.88
N GLY A 195 -23.70 -27.57 19.56
CA GLY A 195 -24.88 -27.24 18.76
C GLY A 195 -24.95 -25.79 18.27
N ALA A 196 -23.92 -24.96 18.47
CA ALA A 196 -23.91 -23.57 18.01
C ALA A 196 -24.01 -23.40 16.48
N PHE A 197 -23.52 -24.37 15.71
CA PHE A 197 -23.63 -24.42 14.24
C PHE A 197 -23.54 -25.87 13.74
N THR A 198 -23.81 -26.09 12.45
CA THR A 198 -23.68 -27.41 11.80
C THR A 198 -22.23 -27.88 11.86
N GLY A 199 -21.93 -28.87 12.70
CA GLY A 199 -20.56 -29.36 12.97
C GLY A 199 -20.04 -29.10 14.38
N ALA A 200 -20.76 -28.34 15.22
CA ALA A 200 -20.43 -28.13 16.63
C ALA A 200 -20.83 -29.35 17.49
N ILE A 201 -20.14 -30.49 17.29
CA ILE A 201 -20.41 -31.77 17.96
C ILE A 201 -20.09 -31.70 19.46
N ALA A 202 -19.06 -30.94 19.80
CA ALA A 202 -18.57 -30.73 21.16
C ALA A 202 -18.35 -29.24 21.43
N GLN A 203 -18.30 -28.88 22.71
CA GLN A 203 -17.90 -27.54 23.14
C GLN A 203 -16.39 -27.36 22.97
N ARG A 204 -15.95 -26.17 22.58
CA ARG A 204 -14.51 -25.84 22.42
C ARG A 204 -14.22 -24.45 22.99
N ALA A 205 -13.16 -24.36 23.79
CA ALA A 205 -12.68 -23.10 24.35
C ALA A 205 -12.02 -22.22 23.26
N GLY A 206 -12.25 -20.92 23.32
CA GLY A 206 -11.68 -19.94 22.39
C GLY A 206 -10.25 -19.52 22.74
N ARG A 207 -9.59 -18.82 21.82
CA ARG A 207 -8.22 -18.28 22.03
C ARG A 207 -8.16 -17.28 23.18
N PHE A 208 -9.20 -16.49 23.44
CA PHE A 208 -9.24 -15.62 24.61
C PHE A 208 -9.20 -16.40 25.92
N GLU A 209 -9.97 -17.50 26.02
CA GLU A 209 -9.95 -18.36 27.21
C GLU A 209 -8.58 -19.04 27.38
N LEU A 210 -7.99 -19.54 26.29
CA LEU A 210 -6.66 -20.15 26.30
C LEU A 210 -5.55 -19.15 26.66
N ALA A 211 -5.76 -17.87 26.37
CA ALA A 211 -4.83 -16.79 26.67
C ALA A 211 -5.07 -16.13 28.04
N ASN A 212 -6.01 -16.63 28.85
CA ASN A 212 -6.37 -16.03 30.12
C ASN A 212 -5.17 -15.95 31.08
N GLY A 213 -4.95 -14.77 31.67
CA GLY A 213 -3.77 -14.44 32.47
C GLY A 213 -2.46 -14.28 31.66
N GLY A 214 -2.53 -14.40 30.33
CA GLY A 214 -1.41 -14.41 29.40
C GLY A 214 -1.46 -13.27 28.37
N THR A 215 -1.03 -13.56 27.15
CA THR A 215 -0.97 -12.60 26.03
C THR A 215 -1.55 -13.23 24.77
N LEU A 216 -2.38 -12.46 24.06
CA LEU A 216 -2.96 -12.84 22.78
C LEU A 216 -2.45 -11.93 21.67
N LEU A 217 -1.85 -12.53 20.64
CA LEU A 217 -1.47 -11.87 19.40
C LEU A 217 -2.58 -12.06 18.36
N LEU A 218 -3.13 -10.95 17.87
CA LEU A 218 -4.01 -10.89 16.71
C LEU A 218 -3.25 -10.33 15.51
N ASP A 219 -2.84 -11.21 14.60
CA ASP A 219 -2.13 -10.82 13.37
C ASP A 219 -3.11 -10.56 12.22
N GLU A 220 -2.75 -9.61 11.38
CA GLU A 220 -3.59 -9.05 10.31
C GLU A 220 -4.98 -8.59 10.79
N ILE A 221 -5.02 -7.84 11.90
CA ILE A 221 -6.27 -7.29 12.47
C ILE A 221 -7.02 -6.36 11.51
N GLY A 222 -6.35 -5.79 10.50
CA GLY A 222 -6.97 -4.94 9.47
C GLY A 222 -7.82 -5.69 8.43
N GLU A 223 -7.87 -7.02 8.48
CA GLU A 223 -8.64 -7.86 7.54
C GLU A 223 -9.98 -8.35 8.12
N ILE A 224 -10.32 -7.98 9.36
CA ILE A 224 -11.55 -8.48 10.01
C ILE A 224 -12.81 -7.79 9.51
N SER A 225 -13.91 -8.53 9.46
CA SER A 225 -15.23 -8.01 9.08
C SER A 225 -15.76 -6.96 10.07
N PRO A 226 -16.62 -6.02 9.64
CA PRO A 226 -17.26 -5.06 10.54
C PRO A 226 -18.08 -5.70 11.67
N ALA A 227 -18.73 -6.85 11.41
CA ALA A 227 -19.48 -7.59 12.42
C ALA A 227 -18.56 -8.17 13.50
N PHE A 228 -17.39 -8.68 13.09
CA PHE A 228 -16.38 -9.18 14.00
C PHE A 228 -15.74 -8.06 14.84
N GLN A 229 -15.53 -6.88 14.26
CA GLN A 229 -15.03 -5.70 14.97
C GLN A 229 -15.92 -5.34 16.17
N ALA A 230 -17.25 -5.42 16.02
CA ALA A 230 -18.19 -5.15 17.10
C ALA A 230 -18.07 -6.16 18.26
N LYS A 231 -17.93 -7.45 17.94
CA LYS A 231 -17.75 -8.51 18.96
C LYS A 231 -16.42 -8.36 19.69
N LEU A 232 -15.34 -8.13 18.95
CA LEU A 232 -14.02 -7.89 19.54
C LEU A 232 -14.03 -6.67 20.46
N LEU A 233 -14.67 -5.57 20.05
CA LEU A 233 -14.78 -4.36 20.87
C LEU A 233 -15.44 -4.63 22.23
N ARG A 234 -16.52 -5.43 22.26
CA ARG A 234 -17.21 -5.80 23.50
C ARG A 234 -16.26 -6.49 24.48
N VAL A 235 -15.51 -7.48 24.00
CA VAL A 235 -14.51 -8.18 24.83
C VAL A 235 -13.41 -7.24 25.32
N LEU A 236 -12.93 -6.32 24.46
CA LEU A 236 -11.89 -5.39 24.86
C LEU A 236 -12.38 -4.33 25.85
N GLN A 237 -13.66 -3.95 25.84
CA GLN A 237 -14.25 -2.96 26.75
C GLN A 237 -14.59 -3.57 28.11
N GLU A 238 -15.29 -4.71 28.11
CA GLU A 238 -15.88 -5.33 29.31
C GLU A 238 -14.91 -6.33 29.97
N GLY A 239 -13.92 -6.86 29.24
CA GLY A 239 -13.08 -7.97 29.73
C GLY A 239 -13.86 -9.27 29.86
N GLU A 240 -15.01 -9.37 29.19
CA GLU A 240 -15.94 -10.47 29.25
C GLU A 240 -16.23 -10.98 27.85
N LEU A 241 -16.43 -12.29 27.70
CA LEU A 241 -16.82 -12.90 26.43
C LEU A 241 -17.94 -13.92 26.62
N GLU A 242 -18.72 -14.10 25.55
CA GLU A 242 -19.73 -15.14 25.42
C GLU A 242 -19.29 -16.09 24.30
N ARG A 243 -19.42 -17.40 24.52
CA ARG A 243 -19.15 -18.38 23.46
C ARG A 243 -20.21 -18.28 22.36
N VAL A 244 -19.84 -18.64 21.14
CA VAL A 244 -20.80 -18.72 20.04
C VAL A 244 -21.91 -19.70 20.40
N GLY A 245 -23.16 -19.23 20.33
CA GLY A 245 -24.36 -20.01 20.69
C GLY A 245 -24.59 -20.21 22.19
N GLY A 246 -23.73 -19.65 23.05
CA GLY A 246 -23.87 -19.68 24.50
C GLY A 246 -24.35 -18.34 25.06
N THR A 247 -24.96 -18.39 26.26
CA THR A 247 -25.37 -17.20 27.02
C THR A 247 -24.51 -16.98 28.27
N LYS A 248 -23.54 -17.87 28.52
CA LYS A 248 -22.66 -17.77 29.68
C LYS A 248 -21.54 -16.78 29.40
N THR A 249 -21.53 -15.71 30.19
CA THR A 249 -20.47 -14.70 30.20
C THR A 249 -19.25 -15.22 30.98
N LEU A 250 -18.06 -15.02 30.40
CA LEU A 250 -16.79 -15.47 30.95
C LEU A 250 -15.83 -14.27 31.05
N ALA A 251 -15.41 -13.93 32.26
CA ALA A 251 -14.38 -12.91 32.47
C ALA A 251 -12.99 -13.45 32.08
N VAL A 252 -12.24 -12.66 31.32
CA VAL A 252 -10.88 -12.98 30.87
C VAL A 252 -9.93 -11.80 31.08
N ASP A 253 -8.73 -12.09 31.59
CA ASP A 253 -7.64 -11.12 31.68
C ASP A 253 -6.56 -11.42 30.64
N VAL A 254 -6.63 -10.74 29.49
CA VAL A 254 -5.73 -10.98 28.37
C VAL A 254 -5.03 -9.70 27.97
N ARG A 255 -3.69 -9.73 27.93
CA ARG A 255 -2.91 -8.66 27.31
C ARG A 255 -2.98 -8.82 25.80
N LEU A 256 -3.37 -7.76 25.09
CA LEU A 256 -3.54 -7.79 23.65
C LEU A 256 -2.34 -7.19 22.91
N ILE A 257 -1.87 -7.90 21.88
CA ILE A 257 -0.96 -7.38 20.87
C ILE A 257 -1.64 -7.54 19.52
N CYS A 258 -1.84 -6.44 18.79
CA CYS A 258 -2.40 -6.44 17.46
C CYS A 258 -1.31 -6.18 16.44
N ALA A 259 -1.37 -6.83 15.27
CA ALA A 259 -0.45 -6.58 14.16
C ALA A 259 -1.22 -6.39 12.85
N THR A 260 -0.74 -5.49 11.99
CA THR A 260 -1.30 -5.28 10.65
C THR A 260 -0.31 -4.65 9.69
N ASN A 261 -0.45 -4.96 8.40
CA ASN A 261 0.19 -4.25 7.30
C ASN A 261 -0.62 -3.06 6.74
N LYS A 262 -1.90 -2.94 7.09
CA LYS A 262 -2.79 -1.89 6.55
C LYS A 262 -2.62 -0.56 7.28
N ASN A 263 -3.00 0.50 6.59
CA ASN A 263 -3.19 1.80 7.20
C ASN A 263 -4.60 1.85 7.82
N LEU A 264 -4.68 1.62 9.13
CA LEU A 264 -5.96 1.60 9.84
C LEU A 264 -6.62 2.98 9.89
N GLU A 265 -5.86 4.07 9.89
CA GLU A 265 -6.40 5.42 9.86
C GLU A 265 -7.17 5.68 8.55
N MET A 266 -6.61 5.24 7.42
CA MET A 266 -7.27 5.27 6.13
C MET A 266 -8.48 4.33 6.10
N ALA A 267 -8.39 3.13 6.67
CA ALA A 267 -9.51 2.20 6.76
C ALA A 267 -10.67 2.76 7.59
N VAL A 268 -10.36 3.51 8.66
CA VAL A 268 -11.35 4.25 9.46
C VAL A 268 -11.98 5.39 8.64
N ALA A 269 -11.18 6.17 7.93
CA ALA A 269 -11.67 7.23 7.06
C ALA A 269 -12.61 6.70 5.96
N ASN A 270 -12.35 5.49 5.47
CA ASN A 270 -13.16 4.80 4.46
C ASN A 270 -14.34 4.00 5.05
N ALA A 271 -14.58 4.06 6.37
CA ALA A 271 -15.59 3.27 7.08
C ALA A 271 -15.46 1.74 6.96
N GLU A 272 -14.27 1.24 6.61
CA GLU A 272 -13.94 -0.19 6.58
C GLU A 272 -13.54 -0.72 7.96
N PHE A 273 -13.05 0.17 8.83
CA PHE A 273 -12.67 -0.14 10.20
C PHE A 273 -13.33 0.83 11.18
N ARG A 274 -13.83 0.35 12.31
CA ARG A 274 -14.51 1.20 13.28
C ARG A 274 -13.51 2.04 14.08
N ALA A 275 -13.84 3.32 14.23
CA ALA A 275 -13.03 4.27 14.98
C ALA A 275 -12.89 3.89 16.47
N ASP A 276 -13.96 3.40 17.10
CA ASP A 276 -13.95 2.99 18.52
C ASP A 276 -13.00 1.83 18.80
N LEU A 277 -12.99 0.80 17.94
CA LEU A 277 -12.04 -0.30 18.01
C LEU A 277 -10.61 0.19 17.76
N TYR A 278 -10.40 1.06 16.76
CA TYR A 278 -9.09 1.61 16.45
C TYR A 278 -8.47 2.30 17.67
N TYR A 279 -9.20 3.18 18.35
CA TYR A 279 -8.70 3.86 19.55
C TYR A 279 -8.42 2.90 20.72
N ARG A 280 -9.14 1.78 20.81
CA ARG A 280 -8.92 0.77 21.87
C ARG A 280 -7.69 -0.11 21.61
N ILE A 281 -7.36 -0.38 20.34
CA ILE A 281 -6.19 -1.19 19.98
C ILE A 281 -4.93 -0.35 19.76
N SER A 282 -5.06 0.90 19.32
CA SER A 282 -3.95 1.81 19.03
C SER A 282 -3.51 2.61 20.27
N VAL A 283 -3.35 1.93 21.42
CA VAL A 283 -2.90 2.58 22.66
C VAL A 283 -1.41 2.90 22.58
N VAL A 284 -0.60 1.93 22.14
CA VAL A 284 0.81 2.16 21.81
C VAL A 284 1.12 1.64 20.41
N PRO A 285 1.14 2.53 19.39
CA PRO A 285 1.52 2.14 18.04
C PRO A 285 3.05 2.01 17.93
N ILE A 286 3.52 0.91 17.36
CA ILE A 286 4.93 0.67 17.04
C ILE A 286 5.02 0.39 15.54
N VAL A 287 5.70 1.27 14.80
CA VAL A 287 5.91 1.12 13.36
C VAL A 287 7.25 0.44 13.11
N LEU A 288 7.20 -0.70 12.41
CA LEU A 288 8.36 -1.50 12.07
C LEU A 288 8.92 -1.05 10.72
N PRO A 289 10.20 -0.64 10.66
CA PRO A 289 10.79 -0.15 9.43
C PRO A 289 10.95 -1.29 8.42
N PRO A 290 10.61 -1.06 7.14
CA PRO A 290 10.88 -2.00 6.08
C PRO A 290 12.40 -2.18 5.91
N LEU A 291 12.81 -3.33 5.38
CA LEU A 291 14.22 -3.72 5.24
C LEU A 291 15.03 -2.71 4.42
N ARG A 292 14.41 -2.07 3.43
CA ARG A 292 15.00 -1.01 2.59
C ARG A 292 15.39 0.26 3.36
N GLU A 293 14.77 0.54 4.50
CA GLU A 293 15.11 1.68 5.37
C GLU A 293 16.24 1.34 6.36
N ARG A 294 16.67 0.08 6.39
CA ARG A 294 17.76 -0.43 7.24
C ARG A 294 18.77 -1.30 6.47
N PRO A 295 19.42 -0.75 5.42
CA PRO A 295 20.32 -1.54 4.57
C PRO A 295 21.53 -2.09 5.33
N GLY A 296 21.99 -1.40 6.38
CA GLY A 296 23.09 -1.87 7.24
C GLY A 296 22.80 -3.18 8.00
N ASP A 297 21.53 -3.56 8.15
CA ASP A 297 21.13 -4.79 8.82
C ASP A 297 21.10 -6.00 7.86
N ILE A 298 21.03 -5.77 6.54
CA ILE A 298 20.91 -6.83 5.52
C ILE A 298 22.07 -7.85 5.60
N PRO A 299 23.36 -7.45 5.66
CA PRO A 299 24.46 -8.42 5.71
C PRO A 299 24.40 -9.30 6.96
N ARG A 300 24.02 -8.72 8.10
CA ARG A 300 23.94 -9.44 9.39
C ARG A 300 22.78 -10.43 9.40
N LEU A 301 21.61 -9.98 8.92
CA LEU A 301 20.44 -10.84 8.74
C LEU A 301 20.75 -12.00 7.78
N ALA A 302 21.37 -11.71 6.63
CA ALA A 302 21.72 -12.73 5.65
C ALA A 302 22.65 -13.79 6.23
N ASN A 303 23.72 -13.38 6.92
CA ASN A 303 24.65 -14.31 7.56
C ASN A 303 23.96 -15.18 8.62
N ALA A 304 23.15 -14.60 9.50
CA ALA A 304 22.44 -15.37 10.52
C ALA A 304 21.45 -16.38 9.91
N LEU A 305 20.78 -16.02 8.81
CA LEU A 305 19.90 -16.92 8.07
C LEU A 305 20.69 -18.05 7.38
N LEU A 306 21.87 -17.75 6.85
CA LEU A 306 22.76 -18.75 6.27
C LEU A 306 23.32 -19.71 7.33
N ASP A 307 23.71 -19.20 8.49
CA ASP A 307 24.18 -20.01 9.62
C ASP A 307 23.09 -20.98 10.09
N ARG A 308 21.84 -20.51 10.14
CA ARG A 308 20.69 -21.37 10.44
C ARG A 308 20.51 -22.46 9.38
N PHE A 309 20.59 -22.10 8.09
CA PHE A 309 20.51 -23.05 6.99
C PHE A 309 21.64 -24.09 7.05
N ASN A 310 22.87 -23.65 7.32
CA ASN A 310 24.05 -24.49 7.46
C ASN A 310 23.88 -25.52 8.58
N LYS A 311 23.38 -25.10 9.75
CA LYS A 311 23.05 -25.99 10.88
C LYS A 311 21.97 -27.01 10.52
N GLU A 312 20.91 -26.58 9.84
CA GLU A 312 19.79 -27.44 9.43
C GLU A 312 20.21 -28.48 8.37
N ASN A 313 21.17 -28.15 7.49
CA ASN A 313 21.54 -28.97 6.33
C ASN A 313 22.95 -29.58 6.42
N GLN A 314 23.64 -29.42 7.55
CA GLN A 314 25.02 -29.87 7.78
C GLN A 314 25.98 -29.40 6.66
N ARG A 315 25.87 -28.11 6.29
CA ARG A 315 26.73 -27.45 5.31
C ARG A 315 27.54 -26.34 5.97
N GLU A 316 28.62 -25.93 5.29
CA GLU A 316 29.48 -24.81 5.70
C GLU A 316 29.58 -23.80 4.55
N LEU A 317 28.46 -23.16 4.23
CA LEU A 317 28.40 -22.13 3.19
C LEU A 317 28.76 -20.76 3.77
N THR A 318 29.47 -19.94 3.00
CA THR A 318 29.81 -18.55 3.34
C THR A 318 29.46 -17.60 2.20
N PHE A 319 29.11 -16.35 2.52
CA PHE A 319 28.91 -15.31 1.49
C PHE A 319 30.24 -14.63 1.15
N SER A 320 30.50 -14.49 -0.16
CA SER A 320 31.52 -13.55 -0.64
C SER A 320 31.05 -12.09 -0.53
N SER A 321 31.98 -11.13 -0.56
CA SER A 321 31.63 -9.70 -0.58
C SER A 321 30.71 -9.36 -1.76
N SER A 322 30.94 -9.98 -2.92
CA SER A 322 30.10 -9.80 -4.11
C SER A 322 28.65 -10.24 -3.92
N ALA A 323 28.41 -11.26 -3.09
CA ALA A 323 27.06 -11.73 -2.77
C ALA A 323 26.32 -10.74 -1.85
N ILE A 324 27.02 -10.21 -0.84
CA ILE A 324 26.48 -9.22 0.09
C ILE A 324 26.11 -7.92 -0.63
N GLU A 325 26.94 -7.47 -1.57
CA GLU A 325 26.67 -6.28 -2.39
C GLU A 325 25.38 -6.44 -3.20
N VAL A 326 25.19 -7.60 -3.84
CA VAL A 326 23.97 -7.89 -4.60
C VAL A 326 22.74 -7.84 -3.71
N MET A 327 22.77 -8.47 -2.53
CA MET A 327 21.65 -8.42 -1.59
C MET A 327 21.39 -7.00 -1.10
N SER A 328 22.44 -6.22 -0.79
CA SER A 328 22.30 -4.86 -0.26
C SER A 328 21.70 -3.86 -1.26
N GLN A 329 21.79 -4.15 -2.56
CA GLN A 329 21.18 -3.35 -3.63
C GLN A 329 19.73 -3.76 -3.95
N CYS A 330 19.22 -4.86 -3.37
CA CYS A 330 17.87 -5.34 -3.65
C CYS A 330 16.81 -4.56 -2.85
N TYR A 331 15.64 -4.34 -3.47
CA TYR A 331 14.52 -3.61 -2.85
C TYR A 331 13.81 -4.40 -1.73
N PHE A 332 13.75 -5.74 -1.86
CA PHE A 332 13.03 -6.66 -0.96
C PHE A 332 11.60 -6.22 -0.59
N PRO A 333 10.64 -6.21 -1.55
CA PRO A 333 9.23 -5.90 -1.24
C PRO A 333 8.62 -6.81 -0.16
N GLY A 334 9.06 -8.05 -0.03
CA GLY A 334 8.67 -8.99 1.03
C GLY A 334 9.58 -8.95 2.27
N ASN A 335 10.41 -7.92 2.41
CA ASN A 335 11.27 -7.65 3.56
C ASN A 335 12.11 -8.88 3.98
N VAL A 336 12.15 -9.20 5.28
CA VAL A 336 12.97 -10.28 5.83
C VAL A 336 12.51 -11.65 5.33
N ARG A 337 11.20 -11.84 5.10
CA ARG A 337 10.66 -13.10 4.55
C ARG A 337 11.18 -13.38 3.15
N GLU A 338 11.31 -12.33 2.34
CA GLU A 338 11.90 -12.47 1.01
C GLU A 338 13.41 -12.68 1.06
N LEU A 339 14.12 -11.96 1.93
CA LEU A 339 15.55 -12.17 2.15
C LEU A 339 15.82 -13.62 2.57
N GLU A 340 15.05 -14.18 3.50
CA GLU A 340 15.16 -15.57 3.91
C GLU A 340 14.95 -16.54 2.75
N ASN A 341 13.91 -16.34 1.95
CA ASN A 341 13.67 -17.16 0.77
C ASN A 341 14.80 -17.05 -0.25
N CYS A 342 15.36 -15.85 -0.44
CA CYS A 342 16.49 -15.62 -1.32
C CYS A 342 17.74 -16.38 -0.83
N VAL A 343 18.09 -16.23 0.44
CA VAL A 343 19.23 -16.92 1.07
C VAL A 343 19.06 -18.44 0.99
N ARG A 344 17.90 -18.98 1.40
CA ARG A 344 17.62 -20.42 1.35
C ARG A 344 17.68 -20.98 -0.06
N ARG A 345 17.14 -20.26 -1.06
CA ARG A 345 17.17 -20.70 -2.46
C ARG A 345 18.59 -20.74 -3.00
N THR A 346 19.37 -19.67 -2.78
CA THR A 346 20.76 -19.59 -3.24
C THR A 346 21.62 -20.66 -2.54
N ALA A 347 21.47 -20.83 -1.23
CA ALA A 347 22.21 -21.83 -0.45
C ALA A 347 21.88 -23.28 -0.85
N THR A 348 20.63 -23.57 -1.19
CA THR A 348 20.21 -24.88 -1.71
C THR A 348 20.86 -25.19 -3.06
N LEU A 349 20.93 -24.20 -3.96
CA LEU A 349 21.45 -24.35 -5.32
C LEU A 349 22.97 -24.17 -5.43
N ALA A 350 23.62 -23.69 -4.37
CA ALA A 350 25.06 -23.47 -4.32
C ALA A 350 25.82 -24.79 -4.56
N ARG A 351 26.75 -24.75 -5.52
CA ARG A 351 27.65 -25.88 -5.84
C ARG A 351 28.99 -25.78 -5.12
N SER A 352 29.37 -24.58 -4.71
CA SER A 352 30.60 -24.26 -3.97
C SER A 352 30.30 -23.93 -2.52
N SER A 353 31.33 -24.00 -1.66
CA SER A 353 31.28 -23.58 -0.25
C SER A 353 31.20 -22.05 -0.08
N SER A 354 31.53 -21.29 -1.13
CA SER A 354 31.36 -19.84 -1.15
C SER A 354 30.27 -19.46 -2.15
N ILE A 355 29.32 -18.65 -1.69
CA ILE A 355 28.24 -18.08 -2.48
C ILE A 355 28.73 -16.77 -3.10
N VAL A 356 28.64 -16.67 -4.42
CA VAL A 356 29.07 -15.53 -5.22
C VAL A 356 27.90 -14.82 -5.90
N SER A 357 28.14 -13.64 -6.45
CA SER A 357 27.10 -12.84 -7.12
C SER A 357 26.35 -13.59 -8.24
N SER A 358 27.00 -14.49 -8.97
CA SER A 358 26.39 -15.28 -10.05
C SER A 358 25.38 -16.34 -9.58
N ASP A 359 25.40 -16.70 -8.31
CA ASP A 359 24.48 -17.69 -7.74
C ASP A 359 23.08 -17.11 -7.51
N PHE A 360 22.95 -15.78 -7.50
CA PHE A 360 21.67 -15.11 -7.30
C PHE A 360 20.85 -15.04 -8.59
N ALA A 361 19.58 -15.46 -8.49
CA ALA A 361 18.65 -15.46 -9.62
C ALA A 361 18.44 -14.07 -10.27
N CYS A 362 18.69 -12.98 -9.55
CA CYS A 362 18.60 -11.61 -10.08
C CYS A 362 19.67 -11.27 -11.12
N LYS A 363 20.84 -11.93 -11.10
CA LYS A 363 21.87 -11.74 -12.13
C LYS A 363 21.56 -12.51 -13.43
N ASN A 364 20.71 -13.53 -13.36
CA ASN A 364 20.33 -14.38 -14.50
C ASN A 364 18.93 -14.07 -15.03
N SER A 365 18.35 -12.90 -14.70
CA SER A 365 16.97 -12.50 -15.08
C SER A 365 15.86 -13.46 -14.62
N GLN A 366 16.11 -14.24 -13.57
CA GLN A 366 15.18 -15.22 -12.99
C GLN A 366 14.65 -14.80 -11.61
N CYS A 367 14.79 -13.52 -11.27
CA CYS A 367 14.24 -12.97 -10.04
C CYS A 367 12.72 -12.82 -10.15
N LEU A 368 12.00 -13.78 -9.57
CA LEU A 368 10.55 -13.77 -9.48
C LEU A 368 10.01 -12.51 -8.80
N SER A 369 10.70 -11.99 -7.78
CA SER A 369 10.28 -10.78 -7.08
C SER A 369 10.25 -9.55 -7.98
N SER A 370 11.25 -9.39 -8.86
CA SER A 370 11.28 -8.28 -9.82
C SER A 370 10.17 -8.38 -10.86
N LEU A 371 9.79 -9.60 -11.26
CA LEU A 371 8.72 -9.84 -12.21
C LEU A 371 7.34 -9.59 -11.60
N LEU A 372 7.10 -10.06 -10.37
CA LEU A 372 5.81 -9.92 -9.68
C LEU A 372 5.52 -8.48 -9.27
N TRP A 373 6.55 -7.71 -8.90
CA TRP A 373 6.35 -6.31 -8.48
C TRP A 373 6.31 -5.33 -9.65
N LYS A 374 6.86 -5.68 -10.82
CA LYS A 374 6.73 -4.86 -12.05
C LYS A 374 5.31 -4.89 -12.63
N THR A 375 4.52 -5.91 -12.33
CA THR A 375 3.13 -6.04 -12.81
C THR A 375 2.12 -5.23 -12.01
N ASP A 376 2.41 -4.86 -10.76
CA ASP A 376 1.56 -4.01 -9.93
C ASP A 376 1.88 -2.51 -10.16
N GLY A 377 1.55 -2.04 -11.39
CA GLY A 377 1.13 -0.68 -11.70
C GLY A 377 1.78 0.52 -10.99
N SER A 378 3.11 0.68 -11.05
CA SER A 378 3.75 1.98 -10.78
C SER A 378 4.33 2.56 -12.08
N PRO A 379 3.78 3.67 -12.63
CA PRO A 379 4.34 4.33 -13.79
C PRO A 379 5.53 5.20 -13.35
N GLY A 380 6.74 4.68 -13.52
CA GLY A 380 7.97 5.48 -13.45
C GLY A 380 9.07 4.82 -12.63
N GLY A 381 10.14 4.38 -13.30
CA GLY A 381 11.37 4.00 -12.60
C GLY A 381 12.34 3.11 -13.36
N ILE A 382 13.09 3.73 -14.28
CA ILE A 382 14.45 3.33 -14.75
C ILE A 382 14.52 2.08 -15.65
N THR A 383 14.49 2.32 -16.96
CA THR A 383 15.14 1.46 -17.96
C THR A 383 16.65 1.59 -17.81
N VAL A 384 17.31 0.52 -17.34
CA VAL A 384 18.74 0.32 -17.57
C VAL A 384 18.85 -0.55 -18.81
N ASP A 385 19.26 0.06 -19.90
CA ASP A 385 19.73 -0.60 -21.11
C ASP A 385 20.89 -1.55 -20.80
N GLY A 386 20.86 -2.74 -21.40
CA GLY A 386 21.91 -3.72 -21.24
C GLY A 386 21.67 -4.99 -22.05
N HIS A 387 21.94 -4.91 -23.36
CA HIS A 387 22.27 -6.00 -24.27
C HIS A 387 21.21 -7.05 -24.64
N ALA A 388 20.63 -6.89 -25.83
CA ALA A 388 20.37 -7.89 -26.88
C ALA A 388 19.41 -7.21 -27.89
N ARG A 389 19.65 -7.08 -29.20
CA ARG A 389 20.44 -7.86 -30.15
C ARG A 389 20.85 -6.99 -31.33
N SER A 390 22.05 -7.24 -31.82
CA SER A 390 22.51 -6.88 -33.16
C SER A 390 21.72 -7.63 -34.25
N ASN A 391 21.72 -7.04 -35.44
CA ASN A 391 21.31 -7.54 -36.76
C ASN A 391 19.81 -7.40 -37.06
N VAL A 392 19.41 -6.38 -37.83
CA VAL A 392 19.43 -6.34 -39.32
C VAL A 392 19.15 -4.88 -39.77
N MET A 393 19.91 -4.37 -40.74
CA MET A 393 19.77 -3.07 -41.41
C MET A 393 18.91 -3.22 -42.71
N PRO A 394 18.49 -2.10 -43.36
CA PRO A 394 17.15 -1.93 -43.94
C PRO A 394 17.14 -1.92 -45.48
N THR A 395 15.96 -2.06 -46.08
CA THR A 395 15.74 -1.64 -47.48
C THR A 395 14.34 -1.03 -47.68
N SER A 396 14.36 0.04 -48.47
CA SER A 396 13.34 1.03 -48.81
C SER A 396 12.17 0.54 -49.68
N SER A 397 11.11 1.37 -49.68
CA SER A 397 9.89 1.36 -50.50
C SER A 397 10.12 1.29 -52.04
N PRO A 398 9.06 1.11 -52.85
CA PRO A 398 8.26 2.27 -53.28
C PRO A 398 6.74 2.04 -53.46
N ARG A 399 6.03 3.18 -53.49
CA ARG A 399 4.63 3.37 -53.93
C ARG A 399 4.51 3.41 -55.46
N SER A 400 3.33 3.08 -55.98
CA SER A 400 2.71 3.60 -57.22
C SER A 400 1.19 3.36 -57.11
N GLY A 401 0.31 4.37 -57.05
CA GLY A 401 -0.27 5.10 -58.19
C GLY A 401 -1.38 4.24 -58.83
N GLY A 402 -2.67 4.57 -58.94
CA GLY A 402 -3.43 5.82 -58.90
C GLY A 402 -4.15 6.01 -60.23
N SER A 403 -5.49 5.84 -60.30
CA SER A 403 -6.43 6.60 -61.17
C SER A 403 -7.88 6.06 -61.12
N ILE A 404 -8.87 6.85 -60.68
CA ILE A 404 -9.94 7.56 -61.46
C ILE A 404 -11.14 6.64 -61.82
N GLY A 405 -12.42 6.97 -61.55
CA GLY A 405 -13.02 8.19 -61.00
C GLY A 405 -14.56 8.16 -60.95
N ALA A 406 -15.12 9.32 -60.57
CA ALA A 406 -16.47 9.87 -60.84
C ALA A 406 -17.71 9.11 -60.31
N SER A 407 -18.83 9.71 -59.88
CA SER A 407 -19.26 11.06 -59.48
C SER A 407 -20.74 10.91 -59.04
N ASP A 408 -21.18 11.75 -58.10
CA ASP A 408 -22.53 12.32 -57.88
C ASP A 408 -23.76 11.39 -57.83
N GLU A 409 -24.36 11.27 -56.64
CA GLU A 409 -25.62 11.93 -56.22
C GLU A 409 -26.89 11.20 -56.68
N VAL A 410 -27.72 10.80 -55.71
CA VAL A 410 -29.06 11.37 -55.42
C VAL A 410 -29.82 10.39 -54.51
N SER A 411 -30.61 11.02 -53.66
CA SER A 411 -31.28 10.56 -52.46
C SER A 411 -32.40 9.52 -52.62
N SER A 412 -32.63 8.87 -51.48
CA SER A 412 -33.93 8.76 -50.78
C SER A 412 -34.70 7.43 -50.86
N VAL A 413 -34.83 6.82 -49.66
CA VAL A 413 -36.10 6.41 -49.00
C VAL A 413 -36.96 5.39 -49.79
N LYS A 414 -37.23 4.16 -49.32
CA LYS A 414 -38.03 3.81 -48.12
C LYS A 414 -38.01 2.29 -47.87
N ALA A 415 -38.48 1.92 -46.69
CA ALA A 415 -38.43 0.62 -46.06
C ALA A 415 -39.38 -0.48 -46.61
N CYS A 416 -38.92 -1.72 -46.43
CA CYS A 416 -39.60 -2.99 -46.15
C CYS A 416 -40.71 -3.51 -47.08
N ASP A 417 -40.60 -4.78 -47.49
CA ASP A 417 -41.58 -5.77 -47.04
C ASP A 417 -41.08 -7.24 -47.11
N PRO A 418 -41.65 -8.13 -46.27
CA PRO A 418 -41.23 -9.50 -46.04
C PRO A 418 -41.96 -10.50 -46.95
N HIS A 419 -41.25 -11.56 -47.33
CA HIS A 419 -41.70 -12.72 -48.11
C HIS A 419 -41.78 -12.55 -49.65
N GLY A 420 -40.61 -12.64 -50.28
CA GLY A 420 -40.45 -13.08 -51.67
C GLY A 420 -39.24 -13.99 -51.80
N SER A 421 -39.45 -15.26 -52.13
CA SER A 421 -38.41 -16.30 -52.24
C SER A 421 -37.85 -16.38 -53.67
N GLY A 422 -36.51 -16.36 -53.83
CA GLY A 422 -35.86 -16.72 -55.10
C GLY A 422 -34.35 -16.42 -55.21
N CYS A 423 -33.51 -17.38 -54.77
CA CYS A 423 -32.14 -17.72 -55.25
C CYS A 423 -30.95 -16.74 -54.98
N PRO A 424 -29.67 -17.18 -55.14
CA PRO A 424 -28.95 -18.19 -54.36
C PRO A 424 -27.57 -17.68 -53.82
N ALA A 425 -26.88 -18.53 -53.04
CA ALA A 425 -25.49 -18.44 -52.51
C ALA A 425 -25.26 -17.66 -51.20
N MET A 426 -25.26 -18.43 -50.09
CA MET A 426 -24.90 -18.05 -48.72
C MET A 426 -23.38 -17.96 -48.51
N GLU A 427 -22.91 -16.83 -47.97
CA GLU A 427 -21.82 -16.80 -47.00
C GLU A 427 -22.28 -15.99 -45.77
N SER A 428 -22.36 -16.67 -44.63
CA SER A 428 -23.17 -16.29 -43.47
C SER A 428 -22.54 -15.16 -42.64
N ARG A 429 -23.24 -14.02 -42.52
CA ARG A 429 -23.05 -13.10 -41.39
C ARG A 429 -23.54 -13.81 -40.12
N LEU A 430 -22.62 -14.46 -39.39
CA LEU A 430 -22.94 -15.10 -38.11
C LEU A 430 -23.60 -14.11 -37.17
N THR A 431 -24.78 -14.46 -36.67
CA THR A 431 -25.48 -13.61 -35.71
C THR A 431 -24.72 -13.59 -34.39
N GLN A 432 -24.93 -12.54 -33.57
CA GLN A 432 -24.27 -12.41 -32.27
C GLN A 432 -24.51 -13.63 -31.36
N ARG A 433 -25.65 -14.33 -31.56
CA ARG A 433 -25.98 -15.60 -30.92
C ARG A 433 -25.04 -16.73 -31.34
N ASP A 434 -24.74 -16.86 -32.63
CA ASP A 434 -23.93 -17.97 -33.16
C ASP A 434 -22.47 -17.87 -32.69
N ARG A 435 -21.92 -16.65 -32.65
CA ARG A 435 -20.58 -16.40 -32.09
C ARG A 435 -20.48 -16.78 -30.62
N LEU A 436 -21.57 -16.56 -29.86
CA LEU A 436 -21.63 -16.93 -28.45
C LEU A 436 -21.68 -18.45 -28.27
N ILE A 437 -22.41 -19.16 -29.12
CA ILE A 437 -22.47 -20.64 -29.11
C ILE A 437 -21.12 -21.24 -29.49
N GLU A 438 -20.48 -20.76 -30.56
CA GLU A 438 -19.18 -21.25 -31.03
C GLU A 438 -18.09 -21.05 -29.96
N ALA A 439 -18.08 -19.90 -29.29
CA ALA A 439 -17.14 -19.64 -28.20
C ALA A 439 -17.39 -20.54 -26.98
N MET A 440 -18.66 -20.84 -26.68
CA MET A 440 -19.02 -21.77 -25.60
C MET A 440 -18.62 -23.21 -25.94
N GLU A 441 -18.79 -23.67 -27.18
CA GLU A 441 -18.36 -25.00 -27.62
C GLU A 441 -16.83 -25.15 -27.59
N LYS A 442 -16.08 -24.19 -28.12
CA LYS A 442 -14.60 -24.18 -28.03
C LYS A 442 -14.08 -24.12 -26.58
N ALA A 443 -14.89 -23.57 -25.68
CA ALA A 443 -14.57 -23.48 -24.26
C ALA A 443 -14.98 -24.72 -23.45
N GLY A 444 -15.62 -25.73 -24.05
CA GLY A 444 -16.18 -26.88 -23.33
C GLY A 444 -17.30 -26.47 -22.36
N TRP A 445 -18.10 -25.48 -22.75
CA TRP A 445 -19.20 -24.88 -21.97
C TRP A 445 -18.80 -24.20 -20.64
N VAL A 446 -17.51 -23.88 -20.47
CA VAL A 446 -17.00 -23.09 -19.34
C VAL A 446 -17.04 -21.60 -19.65
N GLN A 447 -17.96 -20.87 -18.99
CA GLN A 447 -18.19 -19.43 -19.24
C GLN A 447 -16.94 -18.56 -19.10
N ALA A 448 -16.09 -18.84 -18.09
CA ALA A 448 -14.86 -18.07 -17.88
C ALA A 448 -13.82 -18.24 -19.01
N LYS A 449 -13.83 -19.39 -19.70
CA LYS A 449 -12.95 -19.67 -20.83
C LYS A 449 -13.54 -19.08 -22.12
N ALA A 450 -14.85 -19.15 -22.32
CA ALA A 450 -15.56 -18.48 -23.42
C ALA A 450 -15.43 -16.95 -23.35
N ALA A 451 -15.44 -16.37 -22.14
CA ALA A 451 -15.24 -14.95 -21.88
C ALA A 451 -13.88 -14.44 -22.43
N ARG A 452 -12.81 -15.21 -22.25
CA ARG A 452 -11.48 -14.87 -22.82
C ARG A 452 -11.46 -14.91 -24.34
N ILE A 453 -12.19 -15.84 -24.96
CA ILE A 453 -12.29 -15.98 -26.42
C ILE A 453 -13.05 -14.79 -27.02
N LEU A 454 -14.07 -14.30 -26.33
CA LEU A 454 -14.93 -13.21 -26.78
C LEU A 454 -14.45 -11.81 -26.35
N GLY A 455 -13.39 -11.70 -25.55
CA GLY A 455 -12.94 -10.43 -24.98
C GLY A 455 -13.94 -9.81 -24.01
N LEU A 456 -14.79 -10.62 -23.39
CA LEU A 456 -15.84 -10.20 -22.45
C LEU A 456 -15.51 -10.65 -21.03
N THR A 457 -16.19 -10.10 -20.03
CA THR A 457 -16.15 -10.62 -18.66
C THR A 457 -17.05 -11.87 -18.52
N PRO A 458 -16.75 -12.80 -17.59
CA PRO A 458 -17.63 -13.96 -17.34
C PRO A 458 -19.08 -13.57 -17.03
N ARG A 459 -19.28 -12.43 -16.36
CA ARG A 459 -20.61 -11.88 -16.03
C ARG A 459 -21.36 -11.41 -17.28
N GLN A 460 -20.68 -10.79 -18.24
CA GLN A 460 -21.27 -10.39 -19.53
C GLN A 460 -21.64 -11.61 -20.37
N VAL A 461 -20.82 -12.65 -20.38
CA VAL A 461 -21.16 -13.93 -21.05
C VAL A 461 -22.39 -14.56 -20.39
N GLY A 462 -22.44 -14.62 -19.06
CA GLY A 462 -23.62 -15.12 -18.34
C GLY A 462 -24.89 -14.33 -18.63
N TYR A 463 -24.79 -13.00 -18.76
CA TYR A 463 -25.91 -12.15 -19.16
C TYR A 463 -26.35 -12.42 -20.61
N ALA A 464 -25.41 -12.50 -21.55
CA ALA A 464 -25.70 -12.76 -22.97
C ALA A 464 -26.34 -14.14 -23.19
N LEU A 465 -25.93 -15.17 -22.43
CA LEU A 465 -26.55 -16.50 -22.47
C LEU A 465 -28.02 -16.46 -22.03
N ARG A 466 -28.35 -15.67 -21.00
CA ARG A 466 -29.74 -15.48 -20.55
C ARG A 466 -30.57 -14.69 -21.56
N GLN A 467 -30.00 -13.61 -22.09
CA GLN A 467 -30.65 -12.76 -23.10
C GLN A 467 -30.98 -13.55 -24.36
N HIS A 468 -30.06 -14.40 -24.81
CA HIS A 468 -30.25 -15.26 -25.97
C HIS A 468 -30.89 -16.62 -25.60
N ARG A 469 -31.29 -16.90 -24.36
CA ARG A 469 -31.90 -18.19 -23.97
C ARG A 469 -31.08 -19.40 -24.46
N ILE A 470 -29.77 -19.42 -24.17
CA ILE A 470 -28.87 -20.53 -24.48
C ILE A 470 -28.62 -21.31 -23.18
N GLU A 471 -28.99 -22.58 -23.15
CA GLU A 471 -28.77 -23.45 -22.00
C GLU A 471 -27.32 -23.92 -21.93
N VAL A 472 -26.70 -23.80 -20.75
CA VAL A 472 -25.32 -24.26 -20.53
C VAL A 472 -25.32 -25.77 -20.37
N LYS A 473 -24.74 -26.49 -21.34
CA LYS A 473 -24.51 -27.93 -21.21
C LYS A 473 -23.39 -28.16 -20.19
N LYS A 474 -23.63 -28.99 -19.18
CA LYS A 474 -22.54 -29.52 -18.33
C LYS A 474 -21.98 -30.76 -19.05
N LEU A 475 -20.75 -30.66 -19.53
CA LEU A 475 -19.97 -31.78 -20.05
C LEU A 475 -19.23 -32.48 -18.91
#